data_AF-A0A087QZ17-F1
#
_entry.id   AF-A0A087QZ17-F1
#
_cell.length_a   1.000
_cell.length_b   1.000
_cell.length_c   1.000
_cell.angle_alpha   90.00
_cell.angle_beta   90.00
_cell.angle_gamma   90.00
#
_symmetry.space_group_name_H-M   'P 1'
#
loop_
_entity.id
_entity.type
_entity.pdbx_description
1 polymer ?
#
loop_
_entity_poly.entity_id
_entity_poly.type
_entity_poly.pdbx_seq_one_letter_code
_entity_poly.pdbx_strand_id
1 'polypeptide(L)'
;MEQPFTVSSLKKLVAIPDHTDISVTPEERVRALSKLGSNITINEDITPRRYFRSGVEMERMASVYMEEGNLENAFVFYNKFITLFVEKLPSHRDYHQCAVPEKQDIFK
;
A
#
# COMPACT_ATOMS: atom_id res chain seq x y z
N MET A 1 33.67 -24.33 4.33
CA MET A 1 34.45 -23.43 3.45
C MET A 1 33.64 -22.15 3.40
N GLU A 2 33.91 -21.22 4.32
CA GLU A 2 33.14 -19.98 4.47
C GLU A 2 33.48 -19.04 3.31
N GLN A 3 32.52 -18.76 2.43
CA GLN A 3 32.73 -17.76 1.38
C GLN A 3 32.86 -16.37 2.02
N PRO A 4 33.85 -15.56 1.62
CA PRO A 4 34.03 -14.24 2.20
C PRO A 4 32.85 -13.33 1.81
N PHE A 5 32.22 -12.74 2.82
CA PHE A 5 31.18 -11.73 2.62
C PHE A 5 31.78 -10.55 1.85
N THR A 6 31.30 -10.32 0.63
CA THR A 6 31.75 -9.21 -0.21
C THR A 6 31.03 -7.91 0.17
N VAL A 7 31.67 -6.75 -0.04
CA VAL A 7 31.03 -5.43 0.11
C VAL A 7 29.78 -5.31 -0.77
N SER A 8 29.73 -6.02 -1.90
CA SER A 8 28.53 -6.14 -2.75
C SER A 8 27.38 -6.88 -2.04
N SER A 9 27.68 -7.93 -1.28
CA SER A 9 26.70 -8.64 -0.44
C SER A 9 26.18 -7.77 0.70
N LEU A 10 27.03 -6.90 1.27
CA LEU A 10 26.62 -5.92 2.29
C LEU A 10 25.73 -4.81 1.72
N LYS A 11 25.93 -4.37 0.46
CA LYS A 11 25.02 -3.45 -0.23
C LYS A 11 23.61 -4.02 -0.43
N LYS A 12 23.48 -5.35 -0.53
CA LYS A 12 22.19 -6.06 -0.60
C LYS A 12 21.48 -6.19 0.75
N LEU A 13 22.20 -5.99 1.86
CA LEU A 13 21.68 -5.94 3.23
C LEU A 13 21.31 -4.51 3.66
N VAL A 14 21.53 -3.51 2.80
CA VAL A 14 21.06 -2.15 3.05
C VAL A 14 19.54 -2.22 3.12
N ALA A 15 19.01 -1.91 4.30
CA ALA A 15 17.59 -1.76 4.54
C ALA A 15 16.98 -0.94 3.39
N ILE A 16 15.80 -1.34 2.92
CA ILE A 16 15.05 -0.55 1.94
C ILE A 16 15.07 0.91 2.45
N PRO A 17 15.56 1.88 1.65
CA PRO A 17 15.68 3.26 2.09
C PRO A 17 14.38 3.72 2.73
N ASP A 18 14.48 4.27 3.93
CA ASP A 18 13.32 4.83 4.61
C ASP A 18 12.92 6.14 3.93
N HIS A 19 11.63 6.47 3.92
CA HIS A 19 11.14 7.72 3.33
C HIS A 19 11.68 8.97 4.06
N THR A 20 12.16 8.80 5.29
CA THR A 20 12.78 9.85 6.10
C THR A 20 14.29 10.00 5.86
N ASP A 21 14.93 9.09 5.13
CA ASP A 21 16.37 9.13 4.85
C ASP A 21 16.68 10.26 3.86
N ILE A 22 17.29 11.34 4.35
CA ILE A 22 17.67 12.50 3.54
C ILE A 22 18.95 12.28 2.71
N SER A 23 19.66 11.16 2.92
CA SER A 23 20.87 10.83 2.16
C SER A 23 20.58 10.24 0.77
N VAL A 24 19.35 9.74 0.58
CA VAL A 24 18.86 9.19 -0.69
C VAL A 24 18.09 10.23 -1.51
N THR A 25 17.82 9.92 -2.78
CA THR A 25 17.14 10.88 -3.66
C THR A 25 15.66 11.05 -3.28
N PRO A 26 15.03 12.20 -3.57
CA PRO A 26 13.60 12.39 -3.35
C PRO A 26 12.73 11.30 -3.99
N GLU A 27 13.11 10.82 -5.18
CA GLU A 27 12.41 9.74 -5.88
C GLU A 27 12.50 8.41 -5.13
N GLU A 28 13.65 8.11 -4.51
CA GLU A 28 13.83 6.92 -3.69
C GLU A 28 12.95 6.97 -2.43
N ARG A 29 12.81 8.15 -1.81
CA ARG A 29 11.94 8.39 -0.66
C ARG A 29 10.45 8.23 -1.01
N VAL A 30 10.02 8.80 -2.14
CA VAL A 30 8.64 8.61 -2.63
C VAL A 30 8.38 7.14 -2.97
N ARG A 31 9.36 6.44 -3.56
CA ARG A 31 9.26 5.00 -3.83
C ARG A 31 9.14 4.19 -2.54
N ALA A 32 9.80 4.59 -1.46
CA ALA A 32 9.64 3.98 -0.15
C ALA A 32 8.20 4.13 0.37
N LEU A 33 7.60 5.32 0.26
CA LEU A 33 6.18 5.53 0.59
C LEU A 33 5.25 4.67 -0.26
N SER A 34 5.49 4.52 -1.56
CA SER A 34 4.71 3.63 -2.42
C SER A 34 4.79 2.17 -1.99
N LYS A 35 5.96 1.70 -1.51
CA LYS A 35 6.12 0.34 -0.98
C LYS A 35 5.32 0.13 0.31
N LEU A 36 5.22 1.15 1.17
CA LEU A 36 4.34 1.12 2.35
C LEU A 36 2.88 1.05 1.95
N GLY A 37 2.51 1.75 0.87
CA GLY A 37 1.18 1.74 0.28
C GLY A 37 0.77 0.41 -0.35
N SER A 38 1.72 -0.30 -0.97
CA SER A 38 1.43 -1.54 -1.71
C SER A 38 1.45 -2.82 -0.87
N ASN A 39 1.77 -2.72 0.43
CA ASN A 39 1.82 -3.86 1.35
C ASN A 39 0.41 -4.30 1.80
N ILE A 40 -0.35 -4.87 0.88
CA ILE A 40 -1.70 -5.41 1.10
C ILE A 40 -1.74 -6.88 0.74
N THR A 41 -2.26 -7.69 1.65
CA THR A 41 -2.52 -9.12 1.46
C THR A 41 -4.01 -9.39 1.56
N ILE A 42 -4.54 -10.17 0.60
CA ILE A 42 -5.93 -10.62 0.60
C ILE A 42 -5.98 -12.00 1.24
N ASN A 43 -6.95 -12.19 2.12
CA ASN A 43 -7.28 -13.47 2.71
C ASN A 43 -8.60 -13.92 2.07
N GLU A 44 -8.55 -15.05 1.37
CA GLU A 44 -9.69 -15.61 0.64
C GLU A 44 -10.84 -16.07 1.55
N ASP A 45 -10.59 -16.23 2.85
CA ASP A 45 -11.62 -16.59 3.85
C ASP A 45 -12.38 -15.35 4.37
N ILE A 46 -11.92 -14.14 4.02
CA ILE A 46 -12.58 -12.88 4.36
C ILE A 46 -13.41 -12.42 3.16
N THR A 47 -14.71 -12.28 3.33
CA THR A 47 -15.59 -11.87 2.23
C THR A 47 -15.17 -10.51 1.62
N PRO A 48 -15.22 -10.36 0.27
CA PRO A 48 -14.84 -9.13 -0.43
C PRO A 48 -15.49 -7.86 0.14
N ARG A 49 -16.75 -7.95 0.59
CA ARG A 49 -17.47 -6.85 1.23
C ARG A 49 -16.71 -6.21 2.39
N ARG A 50 -15.97 -7.00 3.18
CA ARG A 50 -15.18 -6.44 4.30
C ARG A 50 -14.06 -5.54 3.78
N TYR A 51 -13.42 -5.90 2.68
CA TYR A 51 -12.40 -5.08 2.02
C TYR A 51 -12.98 -3.78 1.43
N PHE A 52 -14.19 -3.82 0.85
CA PHE A 52 -14.89 -2.60 0.43
C PHE A 52 -15.06 -1.59 1.59
N ARG A 53 -15.46 -2.07 2.77
CA ARG A 53 -15.58 -1.22 3.97
C ARG A 53 -14.23 -0.68 4.46
N SER A 54 -13.19 -1.51 4.42
CA SER A 54 -11.83 -1.06 4.71
C SER A 54 -11.37 0.02 3.74
N GLY A 55 -11.75 -0.09 2.46
CA GLY A 55 -11.49 0.92 1.44
C GLY A 55 -12.11 2.28 1.75
N VAL A 56 -13.39 2.31 2.15
CA VAL A 56 -14.06 3.56 2.55
C VAL A 56 -13.30 4.24 3.70
N GLU A 57 -12.84 3.48 4.70
CA GLU A 57 -12.05 4.07 5.79
C GLU A 57 -10.66 4.52 5.32
N MET A 58 -10.03 3.80 4.38
CA MET A 58 -8.75 4.23 3.80
C MET A 58 -8.86 5.58 3.09
N GLU A 59 -9.89 5.77 2.28
CA GLU A 59 -10.18 7.04 1.61
C GLU A 59 -10.46 8.14 2.65
N ARG A 60 -11.31 7.86 3.64
CA ARG A 60 -11.65 8.79 4.73
C ARG A 60 -10.40 9.26 5.47
N MET A 61 -9.52 8.34 5.85
CA MET A 61 -8.28 8.64 6.54
C MET A 61 -7.27 9.38 5.65
N ALA A 62 -7.21 9.06 4.35
CA ALA A 62 -6.40 9.81 3.40
C ALA A 62 -6.80 11.29 3.35
N SER A 63 -8.11 11.56 3.32
CA SER A 63 -8.65 12.92 3.33
C SER A 63 -8.33 13.66 4.64
N VAL A 64 -8.45 13.01 5.80
CA VAL A 64 -8.06 13.60 7.09
C VAL A 64 -6.57 13.98 7.08
N TYR A 65 -5.69 13.09 6.64
CA TYR A 65 -4.26 13.40 6.56
C TYR A 65 -3.95 14.52 5.56
N MET A 66 -4.70 14.61 4.46
CA MET A 66 -4.57 15.71 3.50
C MET A 66 -4.95 17.05 4.15
N GLU A 67 -6.07 17.10 4.89
CA GLU A 67 -6.54 18.30 5.60
C GLU A 67 -5.58 18.75 6.70
N GLU A 68 -4.96 17.80 7.41
CA GLU A 68 -3.94 18.06 8.43
C GLU A 68 -2.57 18.47 7.84
N GLY A 69 -2.39 18.41 6.52
CA GLY A 69 -1.12 18.66 5.84
C GLY A 69 -0.11 17.52 5.96
N ASN A 70 -0.52 16.35 6.46
CA ASN A 70 0.31 15.15 6.54
C ASN A 70 0.33 14.39 5.21
N LEU A 71 1.00 14.99 4.22
CA LEU A 71 0.96 14.52 2.83
C LEU A 71 1.56 13.13 2.62
N GLU A 72 2.58 12.75 3.40
CA GLU A 72 3.21 11.42 3.30
C GLU A 72 2.22 10.32 3.69
N ASN A 73 1.50 10.50 4.80
CA ASN A 73 0.48 9.54 5.23
C ASN A 73 -0.74 9.54 4.31
N ALA A 74 -1.18 10.71 3.84
CA ALA A 74 -2.24 10.80 2.84
C ALA A 74 -1.88 9.99 1.58
N PHE A 75 -0.65 10.16 1.07
CA PHE A 75 -0.12 9.41 -0.07
C PHE A 75 -0.12 7.89 0.18
N VAL A 76 0.33 7.45 1.36
CA VAL A 76 0.34 6.02 1.73
C VAL A 76 -1.08 5.44 1.75
N PHE A 77 -2.06 6.15 2.33
CA PHE A 77 -3.45 5.69 2.39
C PHE A 77 -4.13 5.65 1.01
N TYR A 78 -3.89 6.65 0.15
CA TYR A 78 -4.37 6.59 -1.23
C TYR A 78 -3.73 5.44 -2.02
N ASN A 79 -2.43 5.18 -1.86
CA ASN A 79 -1.79 4.03 -2.50
C ASN A 79 -2.38 2.70 -1.98
N LYS A 80 -2.65 2.58 -0.67
CA LYS A 80 -3.33 1.41 -0.11
C LYS A 80 -4.70 1.19 -0.74
N PHE A 81 -5.50 2.24 -0.84
CA PHE A 81 -6.82 2.18 -1.47
C PHE A 81 -6.71 1.69 -2.92
N ILE A 82 -5.83 2.30 -3.72
CA ILE A 82 -5.61 1.95 -5.12
C ILE A 82 -5.12 0.50 -5.25
N THR A 83 -4.07 0.11 -4.52
CA THR A 83 -3.54 -1.26 -4.55
C THR A 83 -4.61 -2.28 -4.15
N LEU A 84 -5.43 -1.98 -3.13
CA LEU A 84 -6.51 -2.86 -2.72
C LEU A 84 -7.48 -3.12 -3.87
N PHE A 85 -8.02 -2.08 -4.50
CA PHE A 85 -9.12 -2.24 -5.47
C PHE A 85 -8.67 -2.52 -6.91
N VAL A 86 -7.48 -2.08 -7.29
CA VAL A 86 -6.97 -2.24 -8.66
C VAL A 86 -6.15 -3.51 -8.81
N GLU A 87 -5.29 -3.81 -7.82
CA GLU A 87 -4.31 -4.90 -7.98
C GLU A 87 -4.70 -6.16 -7.22
N LYS A 88 -5.24 -6.03 -6.01
CA LYS A 88 -5.34 -7.15 -5.06
C LYS A 88 -6.73 -7.77 -5.00
N LEU A 89 -7.74 -7.00 -4.63
CA LEU A 89 -9.09 -7.51 -4.41
C LEU A 89 -9.73 -8.14 -5.67
N PRO A 90 -9.47 -7.67 -6.90
CA PRO A 90 -10.01 -8.32 -8.09
C PRO A 90 -9.60 -9.79 -8.27
N SER A 91 -8.50 -10.24 -7.66
CA SER A 91 -8.08 -11.64 -7.72
C SER A 91 -8.75 -12.55 -6.70
N HIS A 92 -9.53 -12.00 -5.74
CA HIS A 92 -10.22 -12.79 -4.73
C HIS A 92 -11.28 -13.69 -5.37
N ARG A 93 -11.38 -14.96 -4.96
CA ARG A 93 -12.27 -15.97 -5.58
C ARG A 93 -13.73 -15.54 -5.66
N ASP A 94 -14.23 -14.91 -4.60
CA ASP A 94 -15.62 -14.44 -4.50
C ASP A 94 -15.85 -13.00 -4.99
N TYR A 95 -14.84 -12.32 -5.57
CA TYR A 95 -14.94 -10.90 -5.94
C TYR A 95 -16.12 -10.62 -6.88
N HIS A 96 -16.28 -11.43 -7.93
CA HIS A 96 -17.33 -11.25 -8.93
C HIS A 96 -18.75 -11.52 -8.42
N GLN A 97 -18.87 -12.26 -7.32
CA GLN A 97 -20.16 -12.57 -6.70
C GLN A 97 -20.63 -11.44 -5.75
N CYS A 98 -19.74 -10.48 -5.47
CA CYS A 98 -20.02 -9.40 -4.53
C CYS A 98 -20.78 -8.26 -5.22
N ALA A 99 -22.12 -8.30 -5.13
CA ALA A 99 -22.97 -7.14 -5.40
C ALA A 99 -23.05 -6.27 -4.14
N VAL A 100 -22.16 -5.29 -4.01
CA VAL A 100 -22.09 -4.41 -2.84
C VAL A 100 -22.44 -2.96 -3.20
N PRO A 101 -23.36 -2.31 -2.45
CA PRO A 101 -23.66 -0.89 -2.61
C PRO A 101 -22.41 -0.01 -2.53
N GLU A 102 -21.46 -0.36 -1.65
CA GLU A 102 -20.18 0.34 -1.46
C GLU A 102 -19.32 0.40 -2.74
N LYS A 103 -19.57 -0.49 -3.73
CA LYS A 103 -18.94 -0.43 -5.05
C LYS A 103 -19.26 0.88 -5.77
N GLN A 104 -20.46 1.44 -5.58
CA GLN A 104 -20.84 2.72 -6.18
C GLN A 104 -20.09 3.90 -5.56
N ASP A 105 -19.72 3.81 -4.28
CA ASP A 105 -18.94 4.84 -3.60
C ASP A 105 -17.46 4.81 -3.99
N ILE A 106 -16.92 3.63 -4.26
CA ILE A 106 -15.50 3.42 -4.59
C ILE A 106 -15.19 3.68 -6.07
N PHE A 107 -16.13 3.40 -6.98
CA PHE A 107 -15.95 3.59 -8.44
C PHE A 107 -16.75 4.78 -9.00
N LYS A 108 -16.92 5.85 -8.20
CA LYS A 108 -17.60 7.08 -8.64
C LYS A 108 -16.96 7.69 -9.88
#